data_AF-A0A8B6F0B1-F1
#
_entry.id   AF-A0A8B6F0B1-F1
#
_cell.length_a   1.000
_cell.length_b   1.000
_cell.length_c   1.000
_cell.angle_alpha   90.00
_cell.angle_beta   90.00
_cell.angle_gamma   90.00
#
_symmetry.space_group_name_H-M   'P 1'
#
loop_
_entity.id
_entity.type
_entity.pdbx_description
1 polymer ?
#
loop_
_entity_poly.entity_id
_entity_poly.type
_entity_poly.pdbx_seq_one_letter_code
_entity_poly.pdbx_strand_id
1 'polypeptide(L)'
;WTDSFIAYAQVLIERYPGKASELFSYMSIIRGAAADHSFEKCYSYDQQFRLRVSRDHTKKWSSIDGFLWLRILTASTPKQQHADVSNKCYDFDFKGFCNKRNCQYRHACLKCGLDHSSLRCRRFMDNEIDTYPSRYNRNDIAPFLNKSANRQNPKGSFNKR
;
A
#
# COMPACT_ATOMS: atom_id res chain seq x y z
N TRP A 1 -18.97 -11.29 15.57
CA TRP A 1 -19.57 -10.03 15.07
C TRP A 1 -20.86 -10.29 14.32
N THR A 2 -20.86 -11.12 13.28
CA THR A 2 -22.06 -11.40 12.46
C THR A 2 -23.26 -11.87 13.28
N ASP A 3 -23.12 -12.89 14.12
CA ASP A 3 -24.25 -13.40 14.93
C ASP A 3 -24.78 -12.33 15.90
N SER A 4 -23.87 -11.60 16.54
CA SER A 4 -24.22 -10.48 17.42
C SER A 4 -24.95 -9.36 16.67
N PHE A 5 -24.55 -9.08 15.43
CA PHE A 5 -25.23 -8.08 14.59
C PHE A 5 -26.62 -8.56 14.15
N ILE A 6 -26.79 -9.86 13.85
CA ILE A 6 -28.10 -10.43 13.53
C ILE A 6 -29.05 -10.27 14.73
N ALA A 7 -28.62 -10.62 15.94
CA ALA A 7 -29.43 -10.44 17.15
C ALA A 7 -29.82 -8.97 17.37
N TYR A 8 -28.87 -8.05 17.15
CA TYR A 8 -29.14 -6.61 17.20
C TYR A 8 -30.14 -6.16 16.12
N ALA A 9 -29.99 -6.64 14.89
CA ALA A 9 -30.87 -6.32 13.78
C ALA A 9 -32.30 -6.83 14.01
N GLN A 10 -32.47 -8.02 14.61
CA GLN A 10 -33.78 -8.57 14.96
C GLN A 10 -34.56 -7.61 15.87
N VAL A 11 -33.95 -7.16 16.97
CA VAL A 11 -34.58 -6.21 17.91
C VAL A 11 -34.92 -4.88 17.23
N LEU A 12 -34.07 -4.39 16.33
CA LEU A 12 -34.35 -3.16 15.57
C LEU A 12 -35.50 -3.32 14.58
N ILE A 13 -35.57 -4.46 13.89
CA ILE A 13 -36.57 -4.75 12.86
C ILE A 13 -37.95 -4.93 13.47
N GLU A 14 -38.05 -5.50 14.67
CA GLU A 14 -39.31 -5.61 15.42
C GLU A 14 -39.98 -4.24 15.60
N ARG A 15 -39.19 -3.19 15.84
CA ARG A 15 -39.70 -1.83 16.00
C ARG A 15 -39.79 -1.06 14.67
N TYR A 16 -38.86 -1.29 13.75
CA TYR A 16 -38.71 -0.55 12.49
C TYR A 16 -38.54 -1.52 11.31
N PRO A 17 -39.61 -2.22 10.88
CA PRO A 17 -39.49 -3.25 9.85
C PRO A 17 -38.98 -2.72 8.50
N GLY A 18 -39.26 -1.45 8.19
CA GLY A 18 -38.76 -0.78 6.99
C GLY A 18 -37.23 -0.65 6.91
N LYS A 19 -36.49 -0.90 8.01
CA LYS A 19 -35.02 -0.86 8.03
C LYS A 19 -34.35 -2.20 7.72
N ALA A 20 -35.10 -3.28 7.57
CA ALA A 20 -34.55 -4.62 7.43
C ALA A 20 -33.55 -4.74 6.26
N SER A 21 -33.96 -4.30 5.07
CA SER A 21 -33.11 -4.35 3.86
C SER A 21 -31.83 -3.52 4.03
N GLU A 22 -31.92 -2.36 4.68
CA GLU A 22 -30.74 -1.51 4.91
C GLU A 22 -29.78 -2.12 5.93
N LEU A 23 -30.28 -2.76 6.99
CA LEU A 23 -29.46 -3.44 8.00
C LEU A 23 -28.70 -4.63 7.40
N PHE A 24 -29.34 -5.43 6.53
CA PHE A 24 -28.65 -6.51 5.83
C PHE A 24 -27.67 -6.01 4.77
N SER A 25 -27.98 -4.90 4.11
CA SER A 25 -27.02 -4.22 3.23
C SER A 25 -25.77 -3.78 4.00
N TYR A 26 -25.96 -3.18 5.18
CA TYR A 26 -24.86 -2.82 6.07
C TYR A 26 -24.01 -4.03 6.49
N MET A 27 -24.67 -5.14 6.87
CA MET A 27 -23.99 -6.38 7.21
C MET A 27 -23.13 -6.90 6.05
N SER A 28 -23.63 -6.83 4.81
CA SER A 28 -22.88 -7.19 3.61
C SER A 28 -21.66 -6.30 3.40
N ILE A 29 -21.80 -4.99 3.60
CA ILE A 29 -20.70 -4.01 3.50
C ILE A 29 -19.58 -4.36 4.49
N ILE A 30 -19.91 -4.58 5.77
CA ILE A 30 -18.91 -4.88 6.79
C ILE A 30 -18.25 -6.24 6.55
N ARG A 31 -19.02 -7.25 6.14
CA ARG A 31 -18.47 -8.57 5.79
C ARG A 31 -17.53 -8.50 4.58
N GLY A 32 -17.86 -7.68 3.59
CA GLY A 32 -16.96 -7.40 2.47
C GLY A 32 -15.67 -6.72 2.93
N ALA A 33 -15.77 -5.69 3.77
CA ALA A 33 -14.61 -5.00 4.34
C ALA A 33 -13.69 -5.94 5.14
N ALA A 34 -14.26 -6.92 5.84
CA ALA A 34 -13.51 -7.88 6.63
C ALA A 34 -12.68 -8.87 5.79
N ALA A 35 -12.91 -8.95 4.48
CA ALA A 35 -12.05 -9.73 3.58
C ALA A 35 -10.69 -9.04 3.34
N ASP A 36 -10.69 -7.70 3.30
CA ASP A 36 -9.51 -6.89 2.94
C ASP A 36 -8.86 -6.19 4.15
N HIS A 37 -9.57 -6.12 5.27
CA HIS A 37 -9.15 -5.36 6.44
C HIS A 37 -9.16 -6.21 7.72
N SER A 38 -8.29 -5.84 8.66
CA SER A 38 -8.25 -6.48 9.99
C SER A 38 -9.58 -6.30 10.73
N PHE A 39 -9.97 -7.32 11.49
CA PHE A 39 -11.16 -7.30 12.36
C PHE A 39 -11.26 -6.04 13.22
N GLU A 40 -10.16 -5.59 13.83
CA GLU A 40 -10.13 -4.41 14.71
C GLU A 40 -10.57 -3.12 14.00
N LYS A 41 -10.13 -2.93 12.76
CA LYS A 41 -10.52 -1.78 11.92
C LYS A 41 -12.01 -1.84 11.57
N CYS A 42 -12.50 -3.01 11.13
CA CYS A 42 -13.92 -3.21 10.82
C CYS A 42 -14.80 -3.00 12.05
N TYR A 43 -14.39 -3.52 13.21
CA TYR A 43 -15.09 -3.34 14.48
C TYR A 43 -15.12 -1.87 14.92
N SER A 44 -13.98 -1.18 14.83
CA SER A 44 -13.88 0.25 15.16
C SER A 44 -14.75 1.12 14.25
N TYR A 45 -14.79 0.80 12.96
CA TYR A 45 -15.68 1.44 12.00
C TYR A 45 -17.15 1.22 12.39
N ASP A 46 -17.52 -0.04 12.65
CA ASP A 46 -18.90 -0.41 12.97
C ASP A 46 -19.42 0.29 14.23
N GLN A 47 -18.62 0.33 15.29
CA GLN A 47 -18.98 1.02 16.53
C GLN A 47 -19.23 2.52 16.28
N GLN A 48 -18.34 3.19 15.54
CA GLN A 48 -18.46 4.61 15.24
C GLN A 48 -19.63 4.92 14.30
N PHE A 49 -19.91 4.03 13.34
CA PHE A 49 -21.04 4.17 12.43
C PHE A 49 -22.36 4.09 13.20
N ARG A 50 -22.53 3.06 14.06
CA ARG A 50 -23.74 2.89 14.87
C ARG A 50 -24.00 4.07 15.82
N LEU A 51 -22.95 4.62 16.43
CA LEU A 51 -23.03 5.83 17.26
C LEU A 51 -23.45 7.08 16.46
N ARG A 52 -23.09 7.18 15.18
CA ARG A 52 -23.55 8.29 14.32
C ARG A 52 -25.01 8.12 13.94
N VAL A 53 -25.42 6.91 13.56
CA VAL A 53 -26.81 6.61 13.19
C VAL A 53 -27.77 6.75 14.39
N SER A 54 -27.30 6.50 15.61
CA SER A 54 -28.10 6.72 16.82
C SER A 54 -28.32 8.20 17.13
N ARG A 55 -27.42 9.08 16.69
CA ARG A 55 -27.52 10.54 16.86
C ARG A 55 -28.25 11.21 15.72
N ASP A 56 -28.06 10.69 14.51
CA ASP A 56 -28.61 11.22 13.28
C ASP A 56 -29.35 10.10 12.51
N HIS A 57 -30.67 10.11 12.66
CA HIS A 57 -31.55 9.12 12.03
C HIS A 57 -31.76 9.34 10.53
N THR A 58 -31.22 10.42 9.94
CA THR A 58 -31.26 10.63 8.48
C THR A 58 -30.24 9.75 7.75
N LYS A 59 -29.25 9.23 8.48
CA LYS A 59 -28.25 8.30 7.93
C LYS A 59 -28.86 6.95 7.61
N LYS A 60 -28.61 6.49 6.39
CA LYS A 60 -29.04 5.18 5.89
C LYS A 60 -28.03 4.11 6.23
N TRP A 61 -28.51 2.98 6.71
CA TRP A 61 -27.63 1.82 7.00
C TRP A 61 -27.01 1.25 5.73
N SER A 62 -27.72 1.36 4.60
CA SER A 62 -27.25 0.89 3.29
C SER A 62 -26.14 1.74 2.66
N SER A 63 -25.65 2.78 3.34
CA SER A 63 -24.63 3.70 2.81
C SER A 63 -23.38 3.73 3.68
N ILE A 64 -22.22 3.76 3.02
CA ILE A 64 -20.92 3.91 3.67
C ILE A 64 -20.74 5.37 4.10
N ASP A 65 -20.42 5.60 5.37
CA ASP A 65 -19.89 6.90 5.81
C ASP A 65 -18.45 7.05 5.30
N GLY A 66 -18.29 7.75 4.17
CA GLY A 66 -17.01 7.85 3.44
C GLY A 66 -15.87 8.46 4.25
N PHE A 67 -16.14 9.50 5.05
CA PHE A 67 -15.12 10.09 5.92
C PHE A 67 -14.67 9.10 6.99
N LEU A 68 -15.63 8.41 7.63
CA LEU A 68 -15.32 7.40 8.65
C LEU A 68 -14.55 6.21 8.05
N TRP A 69 -14.94 5.80 6.83
CA TRP A 69 -14.34 4.70 6.10
C TRP A 69 -12.86 4.98 5.81
N LEU A 70 -12.58 6.15 5.23
CA LEU A 70 -11.21 6.57 4.94
C LEU A 70 -10.37 6.71 6.22
N ARG A 71 -10.96 7.28 7.28
CA ARG A 71 -10.26 7.52 8.54
C ARG A 71 -9.87 6.24 9.28
N ILE A 72 -10.65 5.16 9.17
CA ILE A 72 -10.44 3.94 9.97
C ILE A 72 -9.89 2.80 9.13
N LEU A 73 -10.53 2.50 7.99
CA LEU A 73 -10.19 1.33 7.20
C LEU A 73 -8.95 1.59 6.34
N THR A 74 -8.93 2.73 5.63
CA THR A 74 -7.80 3.08 4.74
C THR A 74 -6.67 3.81 5.43
N ALA A 75 -6.84 4.24 6.68
CA ALA A 75 -5.73 4.79 7.44
C ALA A 75 -4.62 3.73 7.53
N SER A 76 -3.51 4.00 6.84
CA SER A 76 -2.25 3.36 7.13
C SER A 76 -1.98 3.68 8.59
N THR A 77 -1.98 2.68 9.46
CA THR A 77 -1.28 2.87 10.73
C THR A 77 0.12 3.31 10.31
N PRO A 78 0.61 4.49 10.72
CA PRO A 78 2.04 4.69 10.65
C PRO A 78 2.57 3.49 11.42
N LYS A 79 3.23 2.56 10.73
CA LYS A 79 4.10 1.62 11.44
C LYS A 79 4.95 2.57 12.24
N GLN A 80 4.69 2.65 13.54
CA GLN A 80 5.70 3.09 14.46
C GLN A 80 6.80 2.10 14.13
N GLN A 81 7.75 2.57 13.32
CA GLN A 81 9.08 2.05 13.33
C GLN A 81 9.42 2.20 14.80
N HIS A 82 9.10 1.17 15.58
CA HIS A 82 9.97 0.77 16.66
C HIS A 82 11.32 0.87 15.99
N ALA A 83 12.07 1.90 16.39
CA ALA A 83 13.48 1.94 16.18
C ALA A 83 13.95 0.63 16.78
N ASP A 84 13.94 -0.43 15.96
CA ASP A 84 15.00 -1.40 16.02
C ASP A 84 16.21 -0.51 16.09
N VAL A 85 16.87 -0.55 17.25
CA VAL A 85 18.13 0.14 17.50
C VAL A 85 19.17 -0.62 16.68
N SER A 86 18.91 -0.73 15.38
CA SER A 86 19.86 -0.80 14.33
C SER A 86 20.81 0.34 14.66
N ASN A 87 21.92 -0.04 15.31
CA ASN A 87 23.10 0.78 15.54
C ASN A 87 23.70 1.16 14.18
N LYS A 88 22.91 1.72 13.26
CA LYS A 88 23.28 2.08 11.90
C LYS A 88 23.05 3.57 11.73
N CYS A 89 23.99 4.23 11.07
CA CYS A 89 23.96 5.67 10.89
C CYS A 89 23.03 6.03 9.73
N TYR A 90 21.89 6.64 10.05
CA TYR A 90 20.93 7.12 9.04
C TYR A 90 21.54 8.22 8.15
N ASP A 91 22.38 9.11 8.69
CA ASP A 91 23.05 10.15 7.89
C ASP A 91 23.93 9.52 6.79
N PHE A 92 24.73 8.51 7.14
CA PHE A 92 25.53 7.76 6.16
C PHE A 92 24.65 7.07 5.12
N ASP A 93 23.58 6.40 5.55
CA ASP A 93 22.74 5.60 4.66
C ASP A 93 21.99 6.45 3.62
N PHE A 94 21.47 7.59 4.03
CA PHE A 94 20.66 8.46 3.16
C PHE A 94 21.47 9.50 2.39
N LYS A 95 22.56 10.02 2.97
CA LYS A 95 23.39 11.07 2.33
C LYS A 95 24.62 10.51 1.62
N GLY A 96 24.98 9.25 1.89
CA GLY A 96 26.19 8.61 1.38
C GLY A 96 27.48 8.95 2.15
N PHE A 97 27.40 9.82 3.15
CA PHE A 97 28.52 10.21 4.00
C PHE A 97 28.03 10.63 5.39
N CYS A 98 28.89 10.50 6.41
CA CYS A 98 28.63 10.96 7.78
C CYS A 98 29.70 11.96 8.20
N ASN A 99 29.30 13.12 8.71
CA ASN A 99 30.22 14.17 9.16
C ASN A 99 30.74 13.98 10.60
N LYS A 100 30.30 12.93 11.30
CA LYS A 100 30.71 12.65 12.68
C LYS A 100 32.03 11.88 12.66
N ARG A 101 33.08 12.48 13.21
CA ARG A 101 34.43 11.87 13.25
C ARG A 101 34.47 10.51 13.96
N ASN A 102 33.72 10.39 15.06
CA ASN A 102 33.52 9.13 15.80
C ASN A 102 32.02 8.79 15.86
N CYS A 103 31.44 8.40 14.72
CA CYS A 103 30.04 7.99 14.70
C CYS A 103 29.84 6.73 15.54
N GLN A 104 28.98 6.81 16.56
CA GLN A 104 28.62 5.66 17.41
C GLN A 104 27.76 4.60 16.66
N TYR A 105 27.27 4.96 15.48
CA TYR A 105 26.40 4.14 14.67
C TYR A 105 27.18 3.57 13.46
N ARG A 106 27.01 2.28 13.18
CA ARG A 106 27.62 1.54 12.08
C ARG A 106 27.25 2.14 10.72
N HIS A 107 28.24 2.33 9.86
CA HIS A 107 28.04 2.77 8.49
C HIS A 107 27.74 1.57 7.59
N ALA A 108 26.47 1.17 7.55
CA ALA A 108 26.01 0.04 6.75
C ALA A 108 24.64 0.33 6.12
N CYS A 109 24.40 -0.28 4.95
CA CYS A 109 23.18 -0.11 4.17
C CYS A 109 21.96 -0.58 4.98
N LEU A 110 20.93 0.25 5.09
CA LEU A 110 19.69 -0.16 5.76
C LEU A 110 18.97 -1.28 5.01
N LYS A 111 19.15 -1.38 3.68
CA LYS A 111 18.46 -2.36 2.82
C LYS A 111 19.14 -3.74 2.82
N CYS A 112 20.47 -3.80 2.75
CA CYS A 112 21.20 -5.07 2.61
C CYS A 112 22.20 -5.36 3.73
N GLY A 113 22.47 -4.41 4.63
CA GLY A 113 23.36 -4.58 5.78
C GLY A 113 24.87 -4.55 5.48
N LEU A 114 25.28 -4.32 4.22
CA LEU A 114 26.69 -4.26 3.80
C LEU A 114 27.27 -2.85 3.94
N ASP A 115 28.60 -2.72 3.84
CA ASP A 115 29.35 -1.47 4.06
C ASP A 115 29.28 -0.51 2.86
N HIS A 116 28.06 -0.06 2.54
CA HIS A 116 27.75 1.01 1.59
C HIS A 116 26.47 1.73 2.02
N SER A 117 26.19 2.90 1.46
CA SER A 117 24.93 3.61 1.70
C SER A 117 23.79 3.07 0.83
N SER A 118 22.54 3.21 1.25
CA SER A 118 21.36 2.86 0.44
C SER A 118 21.37 3.48 -0.97
N LEU A 119 22.05 4.61 -1.18
CA LEU A 119 22.23 5.25 -2.48
C LEU A 119 23.09 4.42 -3.46
N ARG A 120 24.00 3.59 -2.95
CA ARG A 120 24.91 2.75 -3.75
C ARG A 120 24.57 1.26 -3.65
N CYS A 121 23.35 0.95 -3.19
CA CYS A 121 22.90 -0.43 -3.06
C CYS A 121 22.54 -1.03 -4.42
N ARG A 122 23.43 -1.88 -4.94
CA ARG A 122 23.26 -2.53 -6.25
C ARG A 122 22.06 -3.49 -6.28
N ARG A 123 21.66 -4.08 -5.14
CA ARG A 123 20.45 -4.91 -5.04
C ARG A 123 19.14 -4.16 -5.34
N PHE A 124 19.16 -2.84 -5.46
CA PHE A 124 17.99 -2.05 -5.85
C PHE A 124 17.82 -1.91 -7.37
N MET A 125 18.84 -2.25 -8.17
CA MET A 125 18.76 -2.17 -9.64
C MET A 125 18.29 -3.48 -10.28
N ASP A 126 18.33 -4.60 -9.54
CA ASP A 126 17.95 -5.92 -10.07
C ASP A 126 16.50 -6.31 -9.77
N ASN A 127 15.78 -5.56 -8.91
CA ASN A 127 14.44 -5.94 -8.42
C ASN A 127 13.26 -5.15 -9.02
N GLU A 128 13.48 -4.29 -10.02
CA GLU A 128 12.39 -3.55 -10.70
C GLU A 128 11.87 -4.23 -11.97
N ILE A 129 12.23 -5.49 -12.24
CA ILE A 129 11.73 -6.26 -13.41
C ILE A 129 10.69 -7.34 -13.03
N ASP A 130 10.59 -7.78 -11.77
CA ASP A 130 9.82 -9.00 -11.45
C ASP A 130 8.43 -8.78 -10.82
N THR A 131 7.85 -7.57 -10.86
CA THR A 131 6.52 -7.31 -10.24
C THR A 131 5.45 -6.69 -11.15
N TYR A 132 5.46 -7.01 -12.45
CA TYR A 132 4.25 -6.89 -13.27
C TYR A 132 3.98 -8.18 -14.04
N PRO A 133 2.79 -8.79 -13.96
CA PRO A 133 2.44 -9.89 -14.83
C PRO A 133 2.20 -9.33 -16.24
N SER A 134 3.25 -9.21 -17.04
CA SER A 134 3.10 -8.91 -18.47
C SER A 134 2.51 -10.14 -19.16
N ARG A 135 1.21 -10.08 -19.42
CA ARG A 135 0.42 -11.06 -20.19
C ARG A 135 0.76 -11.10 -21.69
N TYR A 136 1.93 -10.63 -22.12
CA TYR A 136 2.29 -10.64 -23.53
C TYR A 136 3.67 -11.25 -23.77
N ASN A 137 3.68 -12.22 -24.67
CA ASN A 137 4.83 -12.98 -25.10
C ASN A 137 5.73 -12.10 -25.96
N ARG A 138 7.05 -12.24 -25.79
CA ARG A 138 8.08 -11.43 -26.46
C ARG A 138 8.10 -11.62 -28.00
N ASN A 139 7.35 -12.58 -28.52
CA ASN A 139 7.23 -12.87 -29.94
C ASN A 139 6.13 -12.06 -30.68
N ASP A 140 5.32 -11.25 -29.96
CA ASP A 140 4.15 -10.56 -30.56
C ASP A 140 4.40 -9.09 -30.96
N ILE A 141 5.62 -8.55 -30.80
CA ILE A 141 5.95 -7.13 -31.13
C ILE A 141 6.83 -7.00 -32.40
N ALA A 142 6.89 -8.04 -33.23
CA ALA A 142 7.55 -7.96 -34.55
C ALA A 142 6.54 -7.54 -35.63
N PRO A 143 6.08 -6.27 -35.64
CA PRO A 143 6.22 -5.53 -36.91
C PRO A 143 6.46 -4.00 -36.81
N PHE A 144 6.60 -3.38 -35.64
CA PHE A 144 6.59 -1.89 -35.56
C PHE A 144 7.94 -1.18 -35.41
N LEU A 145 9.07 -1.87 -35.52
CA LEU A 145 10.39 -1.23 -35.61
C LEU A 145 11.00 -1.43 -37.00
N ASN A 146 10.40 -0.78 -37.99
CA ASN A 146 11.13 -0.46 -39.22
C ASN A 146 10.67 0.88 -39.79
N LYS A 147 11.23 1.97 -39.28
CA LYS A 147 11.39 3.26 -39.97
C LYS A 147 12.20 4.21 -39.10
N SER A 148 13.50 4.28 -39.39
CA SER A 148 14.43 5.41 -39.22
C SER A 148 15.82 4.85 -39.56
N ALA A 149 16.08 4.50 -40.81
CA ALA A 149 16.79 5.38 -41.73
C ALA A 149 17.87 6.26 -41.04
N ASN A 150 19.10 5.73 -41.10
CA ASN A 150 20.25 6.44 -41.65
C ASN A 150 20.79 7.64 -40.87
N ARG A 151 21.79 7.39 -40.01
CA ARG A 151 22.95 8.29 -39.89
C ARG A 151 24.24 7.46 -39.92
N GLN A 152 24.88 7.50 -41.06
CA GLN A 152 26.25 7.06 -41.27
C GLN A 152 27.17 7.79 -40.28
N ASN A 153 28.02 7.03 -39.59
CA ASN A 153 29.20 7.56 -38.93
C ASN A 153 30.40 6.78 -39.50
N PRO A 154 31.29 7.37 -40.30
CA PRO A 154 32.41 6.65 -40.88
C PRO A 154 33.52 6.48 -39.84
N LYS A 155 33.82 5.21 -39.50
CA LYS A 155 35.09 4.82 -38.88
C LYS A 155 36.09 4.47 -39.99
N GLY A 156 37.21 5.20 -39.99
CA GLY A 156 38.55 4.65 -40.19
C GLY A 156 39.02 4.39 -41.62
N SER A 157 40.17 4.96 -41.97
CA SER A 157 41.13 4.28 -42.85
C SER A 157 42.53 4.49 -42.29
N PHE A 158 43.11 3.38 -41.84
CA PHE A 158 44.54 3.17 -41.68
C PHE A 158 45.02 2.55 -42.99
N ASN A 159 46.02 3.10 -43.68
CA ASN A 159 46.95 2.24 -44.41
C ASN A 159 48.31 2.89 -44.72
N LYS A 160 49.33 2.12 -44.34
CA LYS A 160 50.69 1.96 -44.87
C LYS A 160 51.08 2.77 -46.12
N ARG A 161 52.17 3.54 -46.00
CA ARG A 161 53.49 3.25 -46.62
C ARG A 161 54.56 4.10 -45.95
#